data_AF-A0A655AHT5-F1
#
_entry.id   AF-A0A655AHT5-F1
#
_cell.length_a   1.000
_cell.length_b   1.000
_cell.length_c   1.000
_cell.angle_alpha   90.00
_cell.angle_beta   90.00
_cell.angle_gamma   90.00
#
_symmetry.space_group_name_H-M   'P 1'
#
loop_
_entity.id
_entity.type
_entity.pdbx_description
1 polymer ?
#
loop_
_entity_poly.entity_id
_entity_poly.type
_entity_poly.pdbx_seq_one_letter_code
_entity_poly.pdbx_strand_id
1 'polypeptide(L)'
;MEVAGGTRARLRVTADGLQALAGRCATLAGELSAAVAPSGAVLSWQANAVAVNAAHARAGAAAAAVSARMRATAAALGQAARRYAGQDTAAAAALGGVRPWGTH
;
A
#
# COMPACT_ATOMS: atom_id res chain seq x y z
N MET A 1 25.52 -25.03 26.61
CA MET A 1 24.33 -25.55 25.91
C MET A 1 23.48 -24.35 25.54
N GLU A 2 23.87 -23.65 24.47
CA GLU A 2 23.11 -22.52 23.94
C GLU A 2 21.96 -23.07 23.10
N VAL A 3 20.73 -22.77 23.51
CA VAL A 3 19.56 -22.99 22.67
C VAL A 3 19.46 -21.78 21.74
N ALA A 4 19.85 -21.98 20.49
CA ALA A 4 19.59 -21.07 19.39
C ALA A 4 18.06 -20.89 19.23
N GLY A 5 17.50 -19.92 19.96
CA GLY A 5 16.15 -19.44 19.75
C GLY A 5 16.14 -18.67 18.43
N GLY A 6 15.67 -19.32 17.37
CA GLY A 6 15.49 -18.70 16.06
C GLY A 6 14.82 -17.33 16.21
N THR A 7 15.55 -16.28 15.85
CA THR A 7 15.06 -14.92 15.85
C THR A 7 13.96 -14.81 14.80
N ARG A 8 12.70 -15.00 15.22
CA ARG A 8 11.59 -14.34 14.54
C ARG A 8 11.87 -12.85 14.66
N ALA A 9 12.56 -12.29 13.67
CA ALA A 9 12.81 -10.86 13.58
C ALA A 9 11.44 -10.17 13.73
N ARG A 10 11.23 -9.54 14.90
CA ARG A 10 9.95 -8.94 15.22
C ARG A 10 9.78 -7.76 14.27
N LEU A 11 8.88 -7.89 13.29
CA LEU A 11 8.58 -6.83 12.33
C LEU A 11 8.13 -5.58 13.11
N ARG A 12 8.95 -4.52 13.06
CA ARG A 12 8.62 -3.24 13.68
C ARG A 12 7.84 -2.41 12.68
N VAL A 13 6.56 -2.19 12.98
CA VAL A 13 5.67 -1.35 12.18
C VAL A 13 5.75 0.07 12.73
N THR A 14 6.13 1.04 11.90
CA THR A 14 6.15 2.47 12.26
C THR A 14 5.12 3.24 11.44
N ALA A 15 4.58 4.32 12.00
CA ALA A 15 3.63 5.18 11.29
C ALA A 15 4.26 5.75 10.00
N ASP A 16 5.51 6.20 10.06
CA ASP A 16 6.24 6.71 8.90
C ASP A 16 6.45 5.64 7.82
N GLY A 17 6.77 4.40 8.22
CA GLY A 17 6.94 3.29 7.29
C GLY A 17 5.65 2.93 6.56
N LEU A 18 4.52 2.94 7.28
CA LEU A 18 3.20 2.72 6.69
C LEU A 18 2.80 3.85 5.73
N GLN A 19 3.09 5.10 6.10
CA GLN A 19 2.81 6.26 5.26
C GLN A 19 3.67 6.28 3.99
N ALA A 20 4.95 5.94 4.10
CA ALA A 20 5.84 5.79 2.96
C ALA A 20 5.37 4.69 2.00
N LEU A 21 4.92 3.55 2.54
CA LEU A 21 4.37 2.46 1.73
C LEU A 21 3.06 2.86 1.06
N ALA A 22 2.18 3.59 1.75
CA ALA A 22 0.96 4.14 1.18
C ALA A 22 1.26 5.06 -0.02
N GLY A 23 2.24 5.95 0.12
CA GLY A 23 2.71 6.82 -0.95
C GLY A 23 3.20 6.02 -2.16
N ARG A 24 4.03 5.00 -1.95
CA ARG A 24 4.50 4.11 -3.04
C ARG A 24 3.35 3.41 -3.75
N CYS A 25 2.37 2.88 -3.02
CA CYS A 25 1.19 2.26 -3.61
C CYS A 25 0.40 3.24 -4.48
N ALA A 26 0.26 4.50 -4.04
CA ALA A 26 -0.43 5.53 -4.82
C ALA A 26 0.35 5.89 -6.09
N THR A 27 1.68 6.03 -6.02
CA THR A 27 2.54 6.29 -7.18
C THR A 27 2.44 5.18 -8.21
N LEU A 28 2.61 3.91 -7.79
CA LEU A 28 2.52 2.76 -8.69
C LEU A 28 1.13 2.64 -9.35
N ALA A 29 0.07 2.97 -8.62
CA ALA A 29 -1.28 3.01 -9.19
C ALA A 29 -1.42 4.08 -10.28
N GLY A 30 -0.78 5.24 -10.09
CA GLY A 30 -0.74 6.32 -11.07
C GLY A 30 0.06 5.94 -12.31
N GLU A 31 1.26 5.37 -12.13
CA GLU A 31 2.13 4.88 -13.20
C GLU A 31 1.44 3.80 -14.04
N LEU A 32 0.80 2.83 -13.39
CA LEU A 32 0.05 1.77 -14.08
C LEU A 32 -1.12 2.35 -14.90
N SER A 33 -1.80 3.36 -14.36
CA SER A 33 -2.91 4.01 -15.06
C SER A 33 -2.43 4.80 -16.28
N ALA A 34 -1.24 5.42 -16.20
CA ALA A 34 -0.63 6.14 -17.31
C ALA A 34 -0.05 5.21 -18.40
N ALA A 35 0.44 4.03 -18.01
CA ALA A 35 1.02 3.04 -18.93
C ALA A 35 -0.03 2.36 -19.83
N VAL A 36 -1.30 2.33 -19.41
CA VAL A 36 -2.39 1.87 -20.27
C VAL A 36 -2.74 2.97 -21.26
N ALA A 37 -2.05 2.99 -22.39
CA ALA A 37 -2.45 3.79 -23.54
C ALA A 37 -3.73 3.19 -24.18
N PRO A 38 -4.70 4.01 -24.61
CA PRO A 38 -5.82 3.51 -25.39
C PRO A 38 -5.30 3.05 -26.75
N SER A 39 -5.46 1.78 -27.09
CA SER A 39 -5.21 1.31 -28.44
C SER A 39 -6.46 1.51 -29.30
N GLY A 40 -6.34 2.37 -30.30
CA GLY A 40 -7.27 2.41 -31.43
C GLY A 40 -6.63 1.67 -32.59
N ALA A 41 -6.88 0.36 -32.75
CA ALA A 41 -6.55 -0.25 -34.03
C ALA A 41 -7.44 0.38 -35.13
N VAL A 42 -6.79 1.03 -36.09
CA VAL A 42 -7.41 1.93 -37.08
C VAL A 42 -8.24 1.17 -38.14
N LEU A 43 -8.12 -0.16 -38.22
CA LEU A 43 -8.74 -0.98 -39.27
C LEU A 43 -9.60 -2.12 -38.68
N SER A 44 -10.87 -1.81 -38.40
CA SER A 44 -11.86 -2.72 -37.77
C SER A 44 -12.20 -3.98 -38.57
N TRP A 45 -11.86 -4.03 -39.87
CA TRP A 45 -12.15 -5.15 -40.76
C TRP A 45 -11.10 -6.28 -40.69
N GLN A 46 -9.94 -6.05 -40.07
CA GLN A 46 -8.95 -7.10 -39.86
C GLN A 46 -9.28 -7.90 -38.59
N ALA A 47 -9.44 -9.21 -38.69
CA ALA A 47 -9.69 -10.09 -37.54
C ALA A 47 -8.60 -9.94 -36.45
N ASN A 48 -7.35 -9.73 -36.87
CA ASN A 48 -6.24 -9.46 -35.95
C ASN A 48 -6.41 -8.14 -35.18
N ALA A 49 -6.94 -7.09 -35.83
CA ALA A 49 -7.21 -5.81 -35.17
C ALA A 49 -8.32 -5.95 -34.10
N VAL A 50 -9.36 -6.74 -34.39
CA VAL A 50 -10.41 -7.07 -33.41
C VAL A 50 -9.83 -7.81 -32.21
N ALA A 51 -8.99 -8.84 -32.45
CA ALA A 51 -8.35 -9.60 -31.38
C ALA A 51 -7.41 -8.72 -30.52
N VAL A 52 -6.62 -7.84 -31.15
CA VAL A 52 -5.74 -6.89 -30.48
C VAL A 52 -6.52 -5.88 -29.64
N ASN A 53 -7.62 -5.32 -30.17
CA ASN A 53 -8.48 -4.40 -29.42
C ASN A 53 -9.11 -5.09 -28.21
N ALA A 54 -9.58 -6.34 -28.37
CA ALA A 54 -10.12 -7.12 -27.26
C ALA A 54 -9.05 -7.42 -26.18
N ALA A 55 -7.82 -7.72 -26.59
CA ALA A 55 -6.71 -7.92 -25.66
C ALA A 55 -6.38 -6.64 -24.87
N HIS A 56 -6.34 -5.49 -25.54
CA HIS A 56 -6.12 -4.21 -24.86
C HIS A 56 -7.27 -3.82 -23.93
N ALA A 57 -8.52 -4.06 -24.30
CA ALA A 57 -9.66 -3.83 -23.42
C ALA A 57 -9.54 -4.65 -22.12
N ARG A 58 -9.14 -5.93 -22.22
CA ARG A 58 -8.88 -6.78 -21.06
C ARG A 58 -7.70 -6.27 -20.23
N ALA A 59 -6.61 -5.86 -20.87
CA ALA A 59 -5.44 -5.30 -20.19
C ALA A 59 -5.80 -4.01 -19.42
N GLY A 60 -6.59 -3.12 -20.04
CA GLY A 60 -7.07 -1.90 -19.40
C GLY A 60 -7.97 -2.18 -18.20
N ALA A 61 -8.90 -3.14 -18.32
CA ALA A 61 -9.74 -3.56 -17.20
C ALA A 61 -8.92 -4.15 -16.04
N ALA A 62 -7.92 -4.98 -16.34
CA ALA A 62 -7.03 -5.55 -15.33
C ALA A 62 -6.19 -4.47 -14.64
N ALA A 63 -5.62 -3.53 -15.39
CA ALA A 63 -4.85 -2.42 -14.86
C ALA A 63 -5.71 -1.51 -13.95
N ALA A 64 -6.95 -1.23 -14.35
CA ALA A 64 -7.89 -0.46 -13.53
C ALA A 64 -8.20 -1.18 -12.19
N ALA A 65 -8.41 -2.49 -12.22
CA ALA A 65 -8.65 -3.28 -11.02
C ALA A 65 -7.43 -3.28 -10.08
N VAL A 66 -6.23 -3.45 -10.63
CA VAL A 66 -4.98 -3.41 -9.86
C VAL A 66 -4.73 -2.02 -9.27
N SER A 67 -4.92 -0.95 -10.04
CA SER A 67 -4.74 0.42 -9.56
C SER A 67 -5.74 0.79 -8.47
N ALA A 68 -6.99 0.31 -8.57
CA ALA A 68 -8.00 0.46 -7.53
C ALA A 68 -7.58 -0.27 -6.24
N ARG A 69 -7.08 -1.51 -6.35
CA ARG A 69 -6.59 -2.28 -5.21
C ARG A 69 -5.40 -1.60 -4.53
N MET A 70 -4.44 -1.08 -5.31
CA MET A 70 -3.29 -0.35 -4.78
C MET A 70 -3.71 0.92 -4.02
N ARG A 71 -4.68 1.69 -4.55
CA ARG A 71 -5.24 2.86 -3.87
C ARG A 71 -5.96 2.48 -2.57
N ALA A 72 -6.72 1.40 -2.56
CA ALA A 72 -7.38 0.89 -1.36
C ALA A 72 -6.35 0.47 -0.28
N THR A 73 -5.28 -0.22 -0.68
CA THR A 73 -4.17 -0.57 0.21
C THR A 73 -3.50 0.69 0.78
N ALA A 74 -3.23 1.69 -0.05
CA ALA A 74 -2.67 2.96 0.40
C ALA A 74 -3.56 3.64 1.46
N ALA A 75 -4.87 3.67 1.24
CA ALA A 75 -5.83 4.22 2.20
C ALA A 75 -5.82 3.46 3.53
N ALA A 76 -5.81 2.12 3.49
CA ALA A 76 -5.74 1.28 4.69
C ALA A 76 -4.44 1.49 5.48
N LEU A 77 -3.30 1.56 4.77
CA LEU A 77 -2.00 1.85 5.38
C LEU A 77 -1.97 3.24 6.03
N GLY A 78 -2.52 4.26 5.37
CA GLY A 78 -2.63 5.61 5.93
C GLY A 78 -3.54 5.66 7.17
N GLN A 79 -4.63 4.90 7.20
CA GLN A 79 -5.46 4.78 8.40
C GLN A 79 -4.71 4.08 9.54
N ALA A 80 -3.99 3.00 9.24
CA ALA A 80 -3.17 2.30 10.21
C ALA A 80 -2.06 3.20 10.80
N ALA A 81 -1.39 3.99 9.95
CA ALA A 81 -0.38 4.95 10.38
C ALA A 81 -0.94 5.97 11.39
N ARG A 82 -2.11 6.57 11.09
CA ARG A 82 -2.78 7.50 12.00
C ARG A 82 -3.18 6.83 13.32
N ARG A 83 -3.67 5.59 13.26
CA ARG A 83 -4.03 4.82 14.46
C ARG A 83 -2.80 4.55 15.33
N TYR A 84 -1.68 4.12 14.74
CA TYR A 84 -0.44 3.90 15.47
C TYR A 84 0.08 5.18 16.12
N ALA A 85 0.12 6.29 15.39
CA ALA A 85 0.53 7.58 15.94
C ALA A 85 -0.36 8.02 17.11
N GLY A 86 -1.69 7.86 16.98
CA GLY A 86 -2.63 8.17 18.06
C GLY A 86 -2.50 7.28 19.30
N GLN A 87 -2.16 6.00 19.11
CA GLN A 87 -1.90 5.11 20.25
C GLN A 87 -0.60 5.46 20.96
N ASP A 88 0.44 5.85 20.21
CA ASP A 88 1.72 6.26 20.77
C ASP A 88 1.60 7.55 21.60
N THR A 89 0.87 8.55 21.08
CA THR A 89 0.61 9.79 21.83
C THR A 89 -0.24 9.55 23.08
N ALA A 90 -1.27 8.70 23.01
CA ALA A 90 -2.09 8.35 24.16
C ALA A 90 -1.28 7.58 25.22
N ALA A 91 -0.42 6.66 24.80
CA ALA A 91 0.46 5.92 25.72
C ALA A 91 1.48 6.85 26.38
N ALA A 92 2.09 7.77 25.63
CA ALA A 92 3.02 8.75 26.17
C ALA A 92 2.35 9.66 27.21
N ALA A 93 1.12 10.12 26.95
CA ALA A 93 0.34 10.91 27.90
C ALA A 93 0.00 10.12 29.17
N ALA A 94 -0.38 8.85 29.03
CA ALA A 94 -0.62 7.96 30.17
C ALA A 94 0.63 7.78 31.03
N LEU A 95 1.79 7.51 30.40
CA LEU A 95 3.07 7.37 31.10
C LEU A 95 3.52 8.67 31.78
N GLY A 96 3.32 9.83 31.14
CA GLY A 96 3.62 11.13 31.74
C GLY A 96 2.74 11.46 32.96
N GLY A 97 1.53 10.90 33.03
CA GLY A 97 0.64 11.01 34.18
C GLY A 97 0.96 10.06 35.33
N VAL A 98 1.75 9.01 35.09
CA VAL A 98 2.21 8.10 36.15
C VAL A 98 3.39 8.76 36.86
N ARG A 99 3.19 9.15 38.14
CA ARG A 99 4.28 9.63 38.98
C ARG A 99 5.32 8.49 39.10
N PRO A 100 6.61 8.73 38.83
CA PRO A 100 7.62 7.70 39.05
C PRO A 100 7.51 7.28 40.52
N TRP A 101 7.42 5.97 40.76
CA TRP A 101 7.48 5.46 42.11
C TRP A 101 8.81 5.95 42.69
N GLY A 102 8.72 6.72 43.77
CA GLY A 102 9.86 7.45 44.30
C GLY A 102 11.01 6.51 44.62
N THR A 103 12.20 6.85 44.15
CA THR A 103 13.45 6.40 44.76
C THR A 103 13.53 7.06 46.14
N HIS A 104 13.16 6.30 47.17
CA HIS A 104 13.62 6.52 48.55
C HIS A 104 14.86 5.65 48.80
#